data_AF-A0A3D2EPK1-F1
#
_entry.id   AF-A0A3D2EPK1-F1
#
_cell.length_a   1.000
_cell.length_b   1.000
_cell.length_c   1.000
_cell.angle_alpha   90.00
_cell.angle_beta   90.00
_cell.angle_gamma   90.00
#
_symmetry.space_group_name_H-M   'P 1'
#
loop_
_entity.id
_entity.type
_entity.pdbx_description
1 polymer ?
#
loop_
_entity_poly.entity_id
_entity_poly.type
_entity_poly.pdbx_seq_one_letter_code
_entity_poly.pdbx_strand_id
1 'polypeptide(L)'
;MPQPTVSKLLKMLTKAELLIAQRGAAGGYRLSRSAAAISIGDVIAAIEGPLALTACIDEREEDVCGVQSFCGMRGNWAVVNTAVSDALNRVTLADMAPAWMNMFGPLDALPEGFEPDGPGTARQSPETEPTSKEAR
;
A
#
# COMPACT_ATOMS: atom_id res chain seq x y z
N MET A 1 -6.67 -7.85 -12.78
CA MET A 1 -6.74 -6.43 -13.20
C MET A 1 -6.50 -6.31 -14.70
N PRO A 2 -7.12 -5.34 -15.41
CA PRO A 2 -6.83 -5.10 -16.81
C PRO A 2 -5.35 -4.69 -17.04
N GLN A 3 -4.72 -5.30 -18.05
CA GLN A 3 -3.36 -4.98 -18.54
C GLN A 3 -3.06 -3.46 -18.67
N PRO A 4 -3.93 -2.63 -19.28
CA PRO A 4 -3.65 -1.20 -19.43
C PRO A 4 -3.59 -0.45 -18.09
N THR A 5 -4.39 -0.86 -17.10
CA THR A 5 -4.40 -0.25 -15.77
C THR A 5 -3.07 -0.46 -15.06
N VAL A 6 -2.58 -1.70 -15.04
CA VAL A 6 -1.28 -2.05 -14.41
C VAL A 6 -0.14 -1.31 -15.09
N SER A 7 -0.13 -1.28 -16.43
CA SER A 7 0.88 -0.58 -17.21
C SER A 7 0.91 0.93 -16.91
N LYS A 8 -0.25 1.54 -16.66
CA LYS A 8 -0.34 2.95 -16.26
C LYS A 8 0.26 3.17 -14.87
N LEU A 9 -0.10 2.34 -13.89
CA LEU A 9 0.43 2.42 -12.53
C LEU A 9 1.96 2.27 -12.51
N LEU A 10 2.50 1.26 -13.20
CA LEU A 10 3.95 1.02 -13.26
C LEU A 10 4.71 2.21 -13.86
N LYS A 11 4.15 2.88 -14.87
CA LYS A 11 4.75 4.10 -15.44
C LYS A 11 4.75 5.25 -14.44
N MET A 12 3.66 5.44 -13.69
CA MET A 12 3.57 6.50 -12.66
C MET A 12 4.59 6.25 -11.54
N LEU A 13 4.67 5.02 -11.03
CA LEU A 13 5.63 4.63 -10.00
C LEU A 13 7.09 4.72 -10.46
N THR A 14 7.36 4.43 -11.74
CA THR A 14 8.70 4.61 -12.33
C THR A 14 9.06 6.09 -12.47
N LYS A 15 8.11 6.94 -12.87
CA LYS A 15 8.30 8.39 -12.97
C LYS A 15 8.55 9.03 -11.59
N ALA A 16 7.94 8.49 -10.54
CA ALA A 16 8.19 8.88 -9.15
C ALA A 16 9.47 8.25 -8.55
N GLU A 17 10.29 7.60 -9.37
CA GLU A 17 11.55 6.97 -8.95
C GLU A 17 11.38 5.93 -7.84
N LEU A 18 10.21 5.29 -7.73
CA LEU A 18 9.98 4.16 -6.81
C LEU A 18 10.32 2.83 -7.46
N LEU A 19 10.26 2.76 -8.78
CA LEU A 19 10.59 1.58 -9.58
C LEU A 19 11.68 1.89 -10.63
N ILE A 20 12.43 0.87 -10.99
CA ILE A 20 13.35 0.86 -12.12
C ILE A 20 12.86 -0.16 -13.13
N ALA A 21 12.65 0.28 -14.37
CA ALA A 21 12.30 -0.61 -15.48
C ALA A 21 13.57 -1.25 -16.07
N GLN A 22 13.58 -2.58 -16.16
CA GLN A 22 14.66 -3.36 -16.75
C GLN A 22 14.22 -3.90 -18.12
N ARG A 23 15.01 -3.64 -19.16
CA ARG A 23 14.75 -4.10 -20.53
C ARG A 23 15.33 -5.50 -20.77
N GLY A 24 14.76 -6.24 -21.72
CA GLY A 24 15.23 -7.56 -22.15
C GLY A 24 14.13 -8.63 -22.09
N ALA A 25 14.43 -9.84 -22.55
CA ALA A 25 13.50 -10.98 -22.55
C ALA A 25 13.10 -11.43 -21.13
N ALA A 26 13.97 -11.21 -20.15
CA ALA A 26 13.71 -11.36 -18.71
C ALA A 26 13.49 -10.00 -18.01
N GLY A 27 13.02 -9.00 -18.76
CA GLY A 27 12.77 -7.66 -18.25
C GLY A 27 11.61 -7.60 -17.25
N GLY A 28 11.50 -6.48 -16.54
CA GLY A 28 10.51 -6.30 -15.50
C GLY A 28 10.70 -4.99 -14.75
N TYR A 29 10.07 -4.87 -13.59
CA TYR A 29 10.26 -3.73 -12.68
C TYR A 29 10.87 -4.22 -11.38
N ARG A 30 11.76 -3.42 -10.81
CA ARG A 30 12.32 -3.63 -9.47
C ARG A 30 12.17 -2.35 -8.65
N LEU A 31 12.14 -2.48 -7.32
CA LEU A 31 12.19 -1.30 -6.46
C LEU A 31 13.50 -0.53 -6.70
N SER A 32 13.42 0.79 -6.73
CA SER A 32 14.58 1.66 -6.88
C SER A 32 15.47 1.69 -5.62
N ARG A 33 14.87 1.41 -4.47
CA ARG A 33 15.48 1.38 -3.14
C ARG A 33 14.83 0.32 -2.26
N SER A 34 15.35 0.11 -1.06
CA SER A 34 14.78 -0.86 -0.10
C SER A 34 13.30 -0.59 0.17
N ALA A 35 12.50 -1.65 0.32
CA ALA A 35 11.08 -1.53 0.69
C ALA A 35 10.87 -0.80 2.03
N ALA A 36 11.83 -0.89 2.95
CA ALA A 36 11.82 -0.17 4.22
C ALA A 36 12.11 1.35 4.07
N ALA A 37 12.52 1.80 2.88
CA ALA A 37 12.77 3.20 2.57
C ALA A 37 11.70 3.80 1.62
N ILE A 38 10.61 3.07 1.37
CA ILE A 38 9.50 3.53 0.55
C ILE A 38 8.27 3.56 1.44
N SER A 39 7.76 4.76 1.71
CA SER A 39 6.55 4.91 2.51
C SER A 39 5.30 4.63 1.68
N ILE A 40 4.18 4.32 2.34
CA ILE A 40 2.88 4.24 1.68
C ILE A 40 2.45 5.63 1.19
N GLY A 41 2.82 6.68 1.91
CA GLY A 41 2.68 8.06 1.45
C GLY A 41 3.35 8.31 0.09
N ASP A 42 4.58 7.81 -0.13
CA ASP A 42 5.30 7.93 -1.40
C ASP A 42 4.50 7.27 -2.55
N VAL A 43 3.95 6.08 -2.30
CA VAL A 43 3.20 5.30 -3.28
C VAL A 43 1.90 6.00 -3.65
N ILE A 44 1.14 6.47 -2.66
CA ILE A 44 -0.10 7.23 -2.87
C ILE A 44 0.22 8.52 -3.64
N ALA A 45 1.24 9.27 -3.21
CA ALA A 45 1.65 10.50 -3.86
C ALA A 45 2.09 10.30 -5.32
N ALA A 46 2.71 9.15 -5.65
CA ALA A 46 3.07 8.82 -7.02
C ALA A 46 1.85 8.54 -7.94
N ILE A 47 0.75 8.05 -7.38
CA ILE A 47 -0.44 7.63 -8.14
C ILE A 47 -1.48 8.74 -8.20
N GLU A 48 -1.75 9.41 -7.08
CA GLU A 48 -2.82 10.40 -6.92
C GLU A 48 -2.29 11.85 -6.81
N GLY A 49 -0.99 12.01 -6.54
CA GLY A 49 -0.37 13.30 -6.22
C GLY A 49 -0.36 13.60 -4.72
N PRO A 50 0.17 14.76 -4.31
CA PRO A 50 0.22 15.16 -2.90
C PRO A 50 -1.12 14.97 -2.17
N LEU A 51 -1.05 14.47 -0.93
CA LEU A 51 -2.24 14.19 -0.14
C LEU A 51 -2.96 15.48 0.25
N ALA A 52 -4.20 15.63 -0.23
CA ALA A 52 -5.13 16.67 0.19
C ALA A 52 -6.51 16.05 0.41
N LEU A 53 -6.94 15.95 1.67
CA LEU A 53 -8.24 15.38 2.03
C LEU A 53 -9.43 16.23 1.56
N THR A 54 -9.22 17.52 1.34
CA THR A 54 -10.24 18.46 0.85
C THR A 54 -9.64 19.42 -0.16
N ALA A 55 -10.41 19.86 -1.15
CA ALA A 55 -9.93 20.80 -2.16
C ALA A 55 -9.38 22.09 -1.55
N CYS A 56 -9.97 22.60 -0.46
CA CYS A 56 -9.57 23.87 0.15
C CYS A 56 -8.22 23.82 0.90
N ILE A 57 -7.59 22.65 1.03
CA ILE A 57 -6.23 22.50 1.56
C ILE A 57 -5.24 21.97 0.50
N ASP A 58 -5.71 21.70 -0.71
CA ASP A 58 -4.82 21.33 -1.81
C ASP A 58 -4.12 22.60 -2.31
N GLU A 59 -2.80 22.67 -2.14
CA GLU A 59 -2.01 23.83 -2.54
C GLU A 59 -1.90 23.98 -4.07
N ARG A 60 -2.30 22.95 -4.84
CA ARG A 60 -2.31 22.99 -6.31
C ARG A 60 -3.54 23.68 -6.88
N GLU A 61 -4.56 23.87 -6.06
CA GLU A 61 -5.86 24.42 -6.45
C GLU A 61 -6.05 25.79 -5.76
N GLU A 62 -5.97 26.86 -6.54
CA GLU A 62 -6.27 28.21 -6.07
C GLU A 62 -7.77 28.52 -6.25
N ASP A 63 -8.33 29.32 -5.33
CA ASP A 63 -9.72 29.83 -5.42
C ASP A 63 -10.84 28.78 -5.58
N VAL A 64 -10.60 27.54 -5.17
CA VAL A 64 -11.60 26.45 -5.18
C VAL A 64 -12.82 26.71 -4.29
N CYS A 65 -12.76 27.69 -3.37
CA CYS A 65 -13.84 28.01 -2.46
C CYS A 65 -13.98 29.53 -2.21
N GLY A 66 -15.12 30.11 -2.58
CA GLY A 66 -15.37 31.56 -2.44
C GLY A 66 -15.44 32.10 -1.00
N VAL A 67 -15.41 31.23 0.01
CA VAL A 67 -15.41 31.61 1.44
C VAL A 67 -14.12 31.23 2.17
N GLN A 68 -13.10 30.83 1.43
CA GLN A 68 -11.85 30.29 1.96
C GLN A 68 -11.12 31.23 2.94
N SER A 69 -11.23 32.54 2.74
CA SER A 69 -10.56 33.57 3.56
C SER A 69 -11.14 33.72 4.98
N PHE A 70 -12.38 33.28 5.22
CA PHE A 70 -13.05 33.36 6.52
C PHE A 70 -13.63 32.03 7.00
N CYS A 71 -13.32 30.94 6.29
CA CYS A 71 -13.75 29.59 6.67
C CYS A 71 -12.92 29.08 7.86
N GLY A 72 -13.51 29.10 9.07
CA GLY A 72 -12.87 28.58 10.28
C GLY A 72 -12.56 27.07 10.26
N MET A 73 -13.15 26.30 9.34
CA MET A 73 -12.91 24.85 9.23
C MET A 73 -11.61 24.50 8.50
N ARG A 74 -11.11 25.37 7.62
CA ARG A 74 -9.93 25.10 6.79
C ARG A 74 -8.71 24.77 7.65
N GLY A 75 -8.51 25.52 8.75
CA GLY A 75 -7.42 25.26 9.70
C GLY A 75 -7.51 23.88 10.34
N ASN A 76 -8.70 23.46 10.76
CA ASN A 76 -8.91 22.13 11.33
C ASN A 76 -8.64 21.03 10.29
N TRP A 77 -9.05 21.22 9.04
CA TRP A 77 -8.76 20.28 7.95
C TRP A 77 -7.26 20.19 7.63
N ALA A 78 -6.53 21.30 7.72
CA ALA A 78 -5.07 21.27 7.57
C ALA A 78 -4.42 20.39 8.64
N VAL A 79 -4.83 20.52 9.92
CA VAL A 79 -4.33 19.68 11.02
C VAL A 79 -4.64 18.20 10.78
N VAL A 80 -5.87 17.88 10.36
CA VAL A 80 -6.26 16.49 10.06
C VAL A 80 -5.45 15.93 8.89
N ASN A 81 -5.23 16.72 7.83
CA ASN A 81 -4.44 16.29 6.68
C ASN A 81 -2.99 16.01 7.03
N THR A 82 -2.37 16.85 7.87
CA THR A 82 -1.03 16.59 8.41
C THR A 82 -0.99 15.28 9.18
N ALA A 83 -1.95 15.03 10.08
CA ALA A 83 -1.99 13.80 10.86
C ALA A 83 -2.12 12.54 9.98
N VAL A 84 -2.96 12.58 8.95
CA VAL A 84 -3.12 11.46 8.01
C VAL A 84 -1.88 11.28 7.15
N SER A 85 -1.31 12.36 6.62
CA SER A 85 -0.07 12.32 5.83
C SER A 85 1.08 11.72 6.63
N ASP A 86 1.26 12.16 7.88
CA ASP A 86 2.29 11.64 8.78
C ASP A 86 2.09 10.15 9.07
N ALA A 87 0.84 9.71 9.26
CA ALA A 87 0.55 8.30 9.45
C ALA A 87 0.94 7.45 8.22
N LEU A 88 0.59 7.92 7.02
CA LEU A 88 0.93 7.23 5.77
C LEU A 88 2.44 7.22 5.49
N ASN A 89 3.15 8.28 5.87
CA ASN A 89 4.60 8.39 5.71
C ASN A 89 5.40 7.51 6.69
N ARG A 90 4.79 7.12 7.82
CA ARG A 90 5.43 6.24 8.82
C ARG A 90 5.37 4.76 8.46
N VAL A 91 4.41 4.37 7.63
CA VAL A 91 4.24 2.98 7.21
C VAL A 91 4.99 2.75 5.91
N THR A 92 5.82 1.71 5.85
CA THR A 92 6.64 1.39 4.70
C THR A 92 6.07 0.22 3.89
N LEU A 93 6.54 0.03 2.66
CA LEU A 93 6.23 -1.16 1.87
C LEU A 93 6.69 -2.45 2.57
N ALA A 94 7.76 -2.40 3.36
CA ALA A 94 8.21 -3.55 4.14
C ALA A 94 7.21 -3.92 5.24
N ASP A 95 6.57 -2.93 5.88
CA ASP A 95 5.56 -3.17 6.92
C ASP A 95 4.27 -3.77 6.36
N MET A 96 4.01 -3.57 5.06
CA MET A 96 2.88 -4.16 4.34
C MET A 96 3.15 -5.59 3.86
N ALA A 97 4.40 -6.05 3.88
CA ALA A 97 4.74 -7.39 3.46
C ALA A 97 4.20 -8.40 4.49
N PRO A 98 3.29 -9.32 4.11
CA PRO A 98 2.75 -10.28 5.04
C PRO A 98 3.82 -11.26 5.51
N ALA A 99 3.70 -11.76 6.75
CA ALA A 99 4.70 -12.61 7.38
C ALA A 99 5.04 -13.87 6.54
N TRP A 100 4.06 -14.41 5.80
CA TRP A 100 4.27 -15.56 4.93
C TRP A 100 5.24 -15.28 3.77
N MET A 101 5.35 -14.02 3.33
CA MET A 101 6.28 -13.63 2.25
C MET A 101 7.74 -13.78 2.69
N ASN A 102 8.02 -13.65 3.99
CA ASN A 102 9.34 -13.91 4.58
C ASN A 102 9.59 -15.42 4.81
N MET A 103 8.53 -16.22 4.92
CA MET A 103 8.62 -17.65 5.24
C MET A 103 8.73 -18.54 4.00
N PHE A 104 8.03 -18.19 2.91
CA PHE A 104 7.93 -19.01 1.71
C PHE A 104 8.53 -18.36 0.45
N GLY A 105 8.92 -17.09 0.50
CA GLY A 105 9.47 -16.38 -0.66
C GLY A 105 8.39 -15.91 -1.64
N PRO A 106 8.69 -15.78 -2.95
CA PRO A 106 7.73 -15.32 -3.96
C PRO A 106 6.50 -16.23 -4.04
N LEU A 107 5.38 -15.73 -4.59
CA LEU A 107 4.14 -16.50 -4.79
C LEU A 107 4.36 -17.85 -5.49
N ASP A 108 5.37 -17.91 -6.36
CA ASP A 108 5.75 -19.05 -7.18
C ASP A 108 6.40 -20.18 -6.36
N ALA A 109 6.80 -19.91 -5.12
CA ALA A 109 7.39 -20.86 -4.18
C ALA A 109 6.41 -21.35 -3.10
N LEU A 110 5.12 -20.99 -3.21
CA LEU A 110 4.09 -21.42 -2.27
C LEU A 110 3.74 -22.91 -2.46
N PRO A 111 3.50 -23.66 -1.37
CA PRO A 111 3.00 -25.02 -1.47
C PRO A 111 1.61 -25.07 -2.13
N GLU A 112 1.33 -26.13 -2.88
CA GLU A 112 0.01 -26.35 -3.48
C GLU A 112 -1.08 -26.34 -2.40
N GLY A 113 -2.10 -25.50 -2.59
CA GLY A 113 -3.20 -25.35 -1.62
C GLY A 113 -2.96 -24.34 -0.49
N PHE A 114 -1.85 -23.59 -0.50
CA PHE A 114 -1.67 -22.47 0.41
C PHE A 114 -2.56 -21.29 -0.01
N GLU A 115 -3.59 -20.99 0.78
CA GLU A 115 -4.32 -19.73 0.71
C GLU A 115 -3.70 -18.75 1.73
N PRO A 116 -3.06 -17.65 1.28
CA PRO A 116 -2.60 -16.64 2.20
C PRO A 116 -3.81 -16.05 2.92
N ASP A 117 -3.87 -16.19 4.25
CA ASP A 117 -4.89 -15.56 5.07
C ASP A 117 -5.03 -14.09 4.64
N GLY A 118 -6.27 -13.71 4.29
CA GLY A 118 -6.60 -12.36 3.87
C GLY A 118 -6.20 -11.30 4.92
N PRO A 119 -6.23 -10.01 4.57
CA PRO A 119 -5.72 -8.94 5.43
C PRO A 119 -6.43 -8.96 6.79
N GLY A 120 -5.72 -9.48 7.79
CA GLY A 120 -6.16 -9.55 9.18
C GLY A 120 -7.12 -10.69 9.50
N THR A 121 -6.59 -11.84 9.92
CA THR A 121 -7.04 -12.46 11.18
C THR A 121 -5.95 -13.38 11.71
N ALA A 122 -5.15 -12.88 12.65
CA ALA A 122 -4.54 -13.76 13.63
C ALA A 122 -5.69 -14.32 14.51
N ARG A 123 -6.21 -15.49 14.16
CA ARG A 123 -7.03 -16.29 15.08
C ARG A 123 -6.35 -17.64 15.24
N GLN A 124 -5.72 -17.82 16.39
CA GLN A 124 -5.20 -19.11 16.84
C GLN A 124 -6.37 -20.09 16.86
N SER A 125 -6.29 -21.14 16.04
CA SER A 125 -7.11 -22.34 16.22
C SER A 125 -6.73 -22.98 17.55
N PRO A 126 -7.68 -23.31 18.45
CA PRO A 126 -7.38 -24.28 19.49
C PRO A 126 -7.46 -25.67 18.88
N GLU A 127 -6.32 -26.36 18.86
CA GLU A 127 -6.24 -27.81 18.76
C GLU A 127 -6.96 -28.45 19.96
N THR A 128 -7.83 -29.42 19.69
CA THR A 128 -8.15 -30.61 20.51
C THR A 128 -9.01 -31.50 19.61
N GLU A 129 -8.86 -32.81 19.40
CA GLU A 129 -7.93 -33.88 19.79
C GLU A 129 -8.35 -35.09 18.89
N PRO A 130 -7.52 -36.12 18.64
CA PRO A 130 -7.89 -37.23 17.79
C PRO A 130 -8.55 -38.33 18.63
N THR A 131 -9.82 -38.65 18.37
CA THR A 131 -10.40 -39.91 18.86
C THR A 131 -10.28 -41.00 17.80
N SER A 132 -9.17 -41.72 17.88
CA SER A 132 -9.04 -43.10 17.38
C SER A 132 -9.86 -44.09 18.21
N LYS A 133 -10.26 -45.20 17.57
CA LYS A 133 -10.91 -46.46 18.06
C LYS A 133 -12.44 -46.48 17.88
N GLU A 134 -13.00 -47.19 16.90
CA GLU A 134 -13.03 -48.67 16.65
C GLU A 134 -13.44 -49.54 17.85
N ALA A 135 -14.38 -50.46 17.55
CA ALA A 135 -14.86 -51.62 18.30
C ALA A 135 -15.91 -51.37 19.41
N ARG A 136 -17.20 -51.46 19.06
CA ARG A 136 -18.03 -52.68 19.23
C ARG A 136 -19.52 -52.39 19.00
#